data_AF-A0A6V2RSW6-F1
#
_entry.id   AF-A0A6V2RSW6-F1
#
_cell.length_a   1.000
_cell.length_b   1.000
_cell.length_c   1.000
_cell.angle_alpha   90.00
_cell.angle_beta   90.00
_cell.angle_gamma   90.00
#
_symmetry.space_group_name_H-M   'P 1'
#
loop_
_entity.id
_entity.type
_entity.pdbx_description
1 polymer ?
#
loop_
_entity_poly.entity_id
_entity_poly.type
_entity_poly.pdbx_seq_one_letter_code
_entity_poly.pdbx_strand_id
1 'polypeptide(L)'
;SNPLTRPLLALYRPGRCDSRNKERMALISLVLVAATTLHPTKFRAACGGADSRRSASISMDAVRSPAEGGPSTAAEVEFPPEASPLVQLQRGAVFASRALPIAFSYIRLYTALRFRERALGQCLDEEACEVLWTEQHEAGSISFASVVNELKGFYTKTGQIIATRQDLFPREYTDRLAGLTDLVDPMPYSLVRAVVEQELLHDGEAFDDVFAQFDDQPLGAASVAQVHRALLSPEYGGREVAVKVQRPAIEAKLLGDVAALKALAKAVRGFDAIPVDYYTVFSELEVQLSDEFDFIKEAAAMERIGAALSTDPATGSPRPPPVVTPRPVGGLVRCSREIAEI
;
A
#
# COMPACT_ATOMS: atom_id res chain seq x y z
N SER A 1 -9.55 -8.74 21.35
CA SER A 1 -8.14 -9.06 21.66
C SER A 1 -7.44 -9.45 20.38
N ASN A 2 -6.50 -8.62 19.92
CA ASN A 2 -5.92 -8.69 18.58
C ASN A 2 -5.03 -9.95 18.39
N PRO A 3 -5.36 -10.86 17.46
CA PRO A 3 -4.61 -12.10 17.24
C PRO A 3 -3.15 -11.87 16.80
N LEU A 4 -2.78 -10.65 16.38
CA LEU A 4 -1.41 -10.25 16.04
C LEU A 4 -0.44 -10.25 17.24
N THR A 5 -0.94 -10.14 18.47
CA THR A 5 -0.08 -9.91 19.65
C THR A 5 0.47 -11.19 20.29
N ARG A 6 -0.23 -12.33 20.16
CA ARG A 6 0.13 -13.57 20.88
C ARG A 6 1.38 -14.30 20.36
N PRO A 7 1.64 -14.42 19.05
CA PRO A 7 2.88 -15.06 18.58
C PRO A 7 4.12 -14.15 18.72
N LEU A 8 3.95 -12.81 18.75
CA LEU A 8 5.05 -11.85 18.89
C LEU A 8 5.56 -11.73 20.33
N LEU A 9 4.68 -11.77 21.33
CA LEU A 9 5.05 -11.66 22.75
C LEU A 9 5.75 -12.91 23.32
N ALA A 10 5.53 -14.09 22.72
CA ALA A 10 6.15 -15.35 23.17
C ALA A 10 7.66 -15.45 22.86
N LEU A 11 8.20 -14.52 22.07
CA LEU A 11 9.62 -14.46 21.67
C LEU A 11 10.51 -13.66 22.63
N TYR A 12 9.94 -13.17 23.74
CA TYR A 12 10.61 -12.31 24.71
C TYR A 12 11.03 -13.10 25.96
N ARG A 13 12.31 -13.46 26.05
CA ARG A 13 12.98 -13.77 27.32
C ARG A 13 14.24 -12.93 27.44
N PRO A 14 14.34 -12.06 28.47
CA PRO A 14 15.50 -11.19 28.62
C PRO A 14 16.69 -12.02 29.15
N GLY A 15 17.78 -12.00 28.40
CA GLY A 15 19.08 -12.56 28.79
C GLY A 15 20.18 -11.59 28.37
N ARG A 16 21.14 -11.38 29.27
CA ARG A 16 22.15 -10.30 29.24
C ARG A 16 22.99 -10.33 27.95
N CYS A 17 23.32 -9.12 27.48
CA CYS A 17 23.99 -8.76 26.23
C CYS A 17 23.02 -8.62 25.04
N ASP A 18 22.48 -7.40 24.88
CA ASP A 18 21.53 -6.98 23.85
C ASP A 18 22.18 -6.87 22.45
N SER A 19 22.73 -7.99 21.99
CA SER A 19 23.27 -8.20 20.64
C SER A 19 22.23 -8.85 19.72
N ARG A 20 21.19 -9.48 20.29
CA ARG A 20 20.18 -10.25 19.54
C ARG A 20 19.06 -9.39 18.94
N ASN A 21 18.75 -8.22 19.48
CA ASN A 21 17.78 -7.30 18.84
C ASN A 21 18.38 -6.65 17.58
N LYS A 22 19.66 -6.28 17.64
CA LYS A 22 20.41 -5.71 16.53
C LYS A 22 20.63 -6.73 15.40
N GLU A 23 20.88 -8.00 15.75
CA GLU A 23 20.90 -9.15 14.81
C GLU A 23 19.59 -9.36 14.05
N ARG A 24 18.44 -9.09 14.67
CA ARG A 24 17.11 -9.30 14.06
C ARG A 24 16.76 -8.19 13.04
N MET A 25 17.32 -6.99 13.20
CA MET A 25 17.11 -5.85 12.29
C MET A 25 17.94 -5.93 11.01
N ALA A 26 19.16 -6.49 11.08
CA ALA A 26 20.00 -6.80 9.92
C ALA A 26 19.37 -7.77 8.91
N LEU A 27 18.22 -8.28 9.26
CA LEU A 27 17.74 -9.57 8.86
C LEU A 27 16.26 -9.45 8.41
N ILE A 28 15.51 -8.48 8.96
CA ILE A 28 14.49 -7.70 8.22
C ILE A 28 15.07 -7.18 6.90
N SER A 29 16.32 -6.70 6.94
CA SER A 29 17.03 -6.27 5.73
C SER A 29 17.30 -7.46 4.79
N LEU A 30 17.66 -8.65 5.28
CA LEU A 30 17.91 -9.84 4.43
C LEU A 30 16.69 -10.26 3.57
N VAL A 31 15.48 -10.03 4.05
CA VAL A 31 14.23 -10.29 3.28
C VAL A 31 14.05 -9.31 2.14
N LEU A 32 14.60 -8.11 2.26
CA LEU A 32 14.75 -7.15 1.17
C LEU A 32 15.87 -7.59 0.18
N VAL A 33 16.92 -8.29 0.65
CA VAL A 33 18.06 -8.80 -0.17
C VAL A 33 17.65 -9.92 -1.13
N ALA A 34 16.78 -10.84 -0.72
CA ALA A 34 16.62 -12.08 -1.49
C ALA A 34 15.82 -11.94 -2.81
N ALA A 35 15.39 -10.73 -3.17
CA ALA A 35 14.62 -10.39 -4.38
C ALA A 35 15.35 -10.68 -5.72
N THR A 36 16.41 -11.50 -5.73
CA THR A 36 17.34 -11.62 -6.86
C THR A 36 17.61 -13.02 -7.42
N THR A 37 17.02 -14.11 -6.92
CA THR A 37 17.24 -15.42 -7.57
C THR A 37 16.03 -16.34 -7.46
N LEU A 38 15.13 -16.33 -8.44
CA LEU A 38 14.53 -17.51 -9.10
C LEU A 38 13.36 -17.15 -10.05
N HIS A 39 13.75 -17.02 -11.32
CA HIS A 39 13.13 -17.48 -12.57
C HIS A 39 11.71 -17.06 -13.04
N PRO A 40 11.62 -16.47 -14.26
CA PRO A 40 10.38 -16.24 -15.00
C PRO A 40 9.91 -17.52 -15.72
N THR A 41 9.36 -18.51 -15.01
CA THR A 41 8.64 -19.62 -15.66
C THR A 41 7.76 -20.32 -14.64
N LYS A 42 6.46 -20.01 -14.67
CA LYS A 42 5.28 -20.84 -14.31
C LYS A 42 4.08 -19.95 -13.93
N PHE A 43 3.74 -19.01 -14.78
CA PHE A 43 2.35 -18.56 -14.90
C PHE A 43 1.78 -19.30 -16.11
N ARG A 44 1.28 -20.53 -15.88
CA ARG A 44 0.51 -21.24 -16.90
C ARG A 44 -0.91 -20.72 -16.78
N ALA A 45 -1.33 -20.04 -17.84
CA ALA A 45 -2.68 -19.57 -18.08
C ALA A 45 -3.71 -20.66 -17.73
N ALA A 46 -4.65 -20.27 -16.88
CA ALA A 46 -5.97 -20.85 -16.81
C ALA A 46 -6.95 -19.68 -16.98
N CYS A 47 -7.25 -19.36 -18.23
CA CYS A 47 -8.60 -19.02 -18.71
C CYS A 47 -8.55 -18.86 -20.23
N GLY A 48 -9.61 -19.34 -20.87
CA GLY A 48 -9.73 -19.61 -22.30
C GLY A 48 -9.61 -18.40 -23.21
N GLY A 49 -9.36 -18.71 -24.49
CA GLY A 49 -8.98 -17.74 -25.49
C GLY A 49 -10.10 -16.85 -26.02
N ALA A 50 -9.66 -15.82 -26.73
CA ALA A 50 -10.42 -15.13 -27.76
C ALA A 50 -9.43 -14.45 -28.71
N ASP A 51 -9.94 -14.19 -29.90
CA ASP A 51 -9.26 -14.03 -31.18
C ASP A 51 -8.18 -12.95 -31.29
N SER A 52 -7.12 -13.32 -32.02
CA SER A 52 -6.19 -12.40 -32.64
C SER A 52 -6.85 -11.73 -33.85
N ARG A 53 -6.98 -10.40 -33.83
CA ARG A 53 -6.75 -9.51 -34.98
C ARG A 53 -7.07 -8.06 -34.63
N ARG A 54 -6.04 -7.20 -34.56
CA ARG A 54 -5.98 -5.91 -35.26
C ARG A 54 -4.59 -5.30 -35.10
N SER A 55 -3.93 -5.18 -36.25
CA SER A 55 -2.76 -4.35 -36.50
C SER A 55 -3.11 -2.87 -36.39
N ALA A 56 -2.28 -2.07 -35.73
CA ALA A 56 -2.12 -0.66 -36.10
C ALA A 56 -0.71 -0.19 -35.74
N SER A 57 -0.10 0.42 -36.75
CA SER A 57 1.27 0.93 -36.85
C SER A 57 1.53 2.14 -35.95
N ILE A 58 2.75 2.18 -35.41
CA ILE A 58 3.34 3.33 -34.73
C ILE A 58 3.72 4.37 -35.78
N SER A 59 3.18 5.60 -35.65
CA SER A 59 3.77 6.80 -36.25
C SER A 59 4.22 7.73 -35.13
N MET A 60 5.51 8.04 -35.12
CA MET A 60 6.12 9.11 -34.34
C MET A 60 5.98 10.41 -35.12
N ASP A 61 5.47 11.45 -34.48
CA ASP A 61 5.67 12.88 -34.74
C ASP A 61 4.75 13.62 -33.74
N ALA A 62 4.94 14.85 -33.26
CA ALA A 62 6.04 15.76 -33.03
C ALA A 62 5.42 16.88 -32.16
N VAL A 63 6.20 17.46 -31.24
CA VAL A 63 5.78 18.51 -30.29
C VAL A 63 5.20 19.75 -30.99
N ARG A 64 4.07 20.29 -30.49
CA ARG A 64 3.77 21.74 -30.46
C ARG A 64 2.57 22.12 -29.55
N SER A 65 2.75 23.23 -28.83
CA SER A 65 1.72 24.12 -28.23
C SER A 65 1.90 25.51 -28.90
N PRO A 66 0.96 26.50 -28.89
CA PRO A 66 0.03 26.85 -27.79
C PRO A 66 -1.39 27.39 -28.16
N ALA A 67 -2.22 27.53 -27.10
CA ALA A 67 -3.31 28.49 -26.78
C ALA A 67 -4.47 28.80 -27.76
N GLU A 68 -5.73 28.58 -27.32
CA GLU A 68 -6.81 29.59 -27.12
C GLU A 68 -8.19 28.93 -26.91
N GLY A 69 -9.08 29.60 -26.17
CA GLY A 69 -10.34 29.06 -25.64
C GLY A 69 -11.48 28.91 -26.66
N GLY A 70 -12.25 27.83 -26.47
CA GLY A 70 -13.51 27.46 -27.13
C GLY A 70 -14.16 26.29 -26.36
N PRO A 71 -15.47 26.01 -26.52
CA PRO A 71 -16.22 25.18 -25.59
C PRO A 71 -15.62 23.77 -25.52
N SER A 72 -15.32 23.33 -24.30
CA SER A 72 -14.70 22.02 -24.02
C SER A 72 -15.62 20.89 -24.49
N THR A 73 -15.46 20.46 -25.73
CA THR A 73 -15.76 19.07 -26.10
C THR A 73 -14.95 18.22 -25.14
N ALA A 74 -15.62 17.45 -24.28
CA ALA A 74 -15.01 16.59 -23.29
C ALA A 74 -13.88 15.81 -23.97
N ALA A 75 -12.63 16.16 -23.65
CA ALA A 75 -11.49 15.36 -24.05
C ALA A 75 -11.73 13.99 -23.43
N GLU A 76 -11.83 12.96 -24.26
CA GLU A 76 -12.06 11.58 -23.84
C GLU A 76 -11.00 11.24 -22.78
N VAL A 77 -11.45 11.03 -21.54
CA VAL A 77 -10.54 10.82 -20.41
C VAL A 77 -9.96 9.41 -20.56
N GLU A 78 -8.67 9.33 -20.89
CA GLU A 78 -7.98 8.06 -21.01
C GLU A 78 -7.68 7.49 -19.61
N PHE A 79 -8.25 6.32 -19.32
CA PHE A 79 -7.98 5.61 -18.07
C PHE A 79 -6.58 4.98 -18.08
N PRO A 80 -5.82 5.09 -16.97
CA PRO A 80 -4.55 4.40 -16.86
C PRO A 80 -4.72 2.88 -17.09
N PRO A 81 -3.92 2.26 -17.98
CA PRO A 81 -4.00 0.83 -18.20
C PRO A 81 -3.53 0.06 -16.96
N GLU A 82 -4.03 -1.18 -16.81
CA GLU A 82 -3.50 -2.10 -15.81
C GLU A 82 -1.99 -2.33 -15.99
N ALA A 83 -1.29 -2.52 -14.87
CA ALA A 83 0.15 -2.76 -14.89
C ALA A 83 0.47 -4.06 -15.66
N SER A 84 1.12 -3.93 -16.81
CA SER A 84 1.57 -5.09 -17.58
C SER A 84 2.58 -5.93 -16.78
N PRO A 85 2.72 -7.24 -17.07
CA PRO A 85 3.74 -8.09 -16.42
C PRO A 85 5.17 -7.54 -16.52
N LEU A 86 5.48 -6.83 -17.62
CA LEU A 86 6.78 -6.19 -17.81
C LEU A 86 6.96 -5.01 -16.86
N VAL A 87 5.94 -4.16 -16.68
CA VAL A 87 5.96 -3.07 -15.70
C VAL A 87 6.12 -3.63 -14.29
N GLN A 88 5.43 -4.72 -13.96
CA GLN A 88 5.55 -5.37 -12.65
C GLN A 88 6.96 -5.92 -12.41
N LEU A 89 7.57 -6.52 -13.43
CA LEU A 89 8.96 -6.99 -13.38
C LEU A 89 9.95 -5.83 -13.21
N GLN A 90 9.74 -4.71 -13.92
CA GLN A 90 10.56 -3.51 -13.77
C GLN A 90 10.48 -2.95 -12.36
N ARG A 91 9.28 -2.86 -11.77
CA ARG A 91 9.09 -2.42 -10.38
C ARG A 91 9.84 -3.32 -9.40
N GLY A 92 9.72 -4.63 -9.55
CA GLY A 92 10.46 -5.60 -8.75
C GLY A 92 11.98 -5.45 -8.90
N ALA A 93 12.47 -5.22 -10.12
CA ALA A 93 13.89 -5.00 -10.38
C ALA A 93 14.41 -3.69 -9.76
N VAL A 94 13.65 -2.59 -9.88
CA VAL A 94 13.99 -1.31 -9.23
C VAL A 94 14.05 -1.50 -7.71
N PHE A 95 13.03 -2.13 -7.11
CA PHE A 95 13.02 -2.45 -5.69
C PHE A 95 14.26 -3.25 -5.29
N ALA A 96 14.53 -4.37 -5.97
CA ALA A 96 15.66 -5.24 -5.67
C ALA A 96 16.99 -4.49 -5.76
N SER A 97 17.18 -3.67 -6.81
CA SER A 97 18.42 -2.92 -7.03
C SER A 97 18.76 -1.92 -5.90
N ARG A 98 17.73 -1.46 -5.17
CA ARG A 98 17.88 -0.49 -4.07
C ARG A 98 17.84 -1.15 -2.69
N ALA A 99 17.06 -2.22 -2.56
CA ALA A 99 16.96 -3.03 -1.35
C ALA A 99 18.23 -3.85 -1.07
N LEU A 100 18.84 -4.41 -2.12
CA LEU A 100 20.03 -5.26 -2.00
C LEU A 100 21.21 -4.57 -1.32
N PRO A 101 21.64 -3.35 -1.73
CA PRO A 101 22.75 -2.67 -1.10
C PRO A 101 22.52 -2.37 0.39
N ILE A 102 21.29 -2.01 0.77
CA ILE A 102 20.92 -1.77 2.17
C ILE A 102 21.22 -3.05 2.95
N ALA A 103 20.64 -4.16 2.54
CA ALA A 103 20.75 -5.38 3.30
C ALA A 103 22.16 -6.02 3.24
N PHE A 104 22.89 -5.86 2.13
CA PHE A 104 24.30 -6.22 2.09
C PHE A 104 25.13 -5.40 3.08
N SER A 105 24.83 -4.11 3.27
CA SER A 105 25.54 -3.27 4.24
C SER A 105 25.31 -3.74 5.69
N TYR A 106 24.08 -4.15 6.02
CA TYR A 106 23.74 -4.78 7.31
C TYR A 106 24.50 -6.09 7.54
N ILE A 107 24.52 -6.99 6.54
CA ILE A 107 25.25 -8.26 6.62
C ILE A 107 26.74 -8.00 6.81
N ARG A 108 27.30 -7.04 6.06
CA ARG A 108 28.72 -6.67 6.16
C ARG A 108 29.07 -6.14 7.55
N LEU A 109 28.24 -5.27 8.14
CA LEU A 109 28.45 -4.79 9.51
C LEU A 109 28.37 -5.93 10.50
N TYR A 110 27.31 -6.73 10.44
CA TYR A 110 27.11 -7.87 11.33
C TYR A 110 28.30 -8.85 11.29
N THR A 111 28.71 -9.25 10.09
CA THR A 111 29.82 -10.19 9.90
C THR A 111 31.15 -9.60 10.36
N ALA A 112 31.39 -8.30 10.15
CA ALA A 112 32.58 -7.62 10.65
C ALA A 112 32.64 -7.59 12.19
N LEU A 113 31.52 -7.29 12.86
CA LEU A 113 31.42 -7.30 14.32
C LEU A 113 31.67 -8.71 14.90
N ARG A 114 31.07 -9.74 14.30
CA ARG A 114 31.26 -11.13 14.72
C ARG A 114 32.68 -11.64 14.45
N PHE A 115 33.28 -11.24 13.33
CA PHE A 115 34.67 -11.57 13.04
C PHE A 115 35.61 -10.92 14.06
N ARG A 116 35.40 -9.64 14.37
CA ARG A 116 36.17 -8.93 15.40
C ARG A 116 36.06 -9.59 16.77
N GLU A 117 34.85 -9.96 17.19
CA GLU A 117 34.61 -10.67 18.45
C GLU A 117 35.41 -11.98 18.52
N ARG A 118 35.41 -12.76 17.44
CA ARG A 118 36.19 -14.01 17.34
C ARG A 118 37.70 -13.77 17.31
N ALA A 119 38.16 -12.75 16.60
CA ALA A 119 39.58 -12.48 16.42
C ALA A 119 40.23 -11.86 17.67
N LEU A 120 39.52 -10.97 18.38
CA LEU A 120 40.02 -10.27 19.57
C LEU A 120 39.58 -10.93 20.88
N GLY A 121 38.64 -11.88 20.84
CA GLY A 121 38.08 -12.54 22.03
C GLY A 121 37.26 -11.59 22.91
N GLN A 122 36.90 -10.41 22.42
CA GLN A 122 36.18 -9.38 23.16
C GLN A 122 35.10 -8.74 22.28
N CYS A 123 33.92 -8.51 22.87
CA CYS A 123 32.87 -7.70 22.26
C CYS A 123 33.29 -6.22 22.24
N LEU A 124 32.71 -5.44 21.32
CA LEU A 124 32.70 -3.98 21.52
C LEU A 124 31.93 -3.65 22.80
N ASP A 125 32.30 -2.52 23.39
CA ASP A 125 31.47 -1.88 24.40
C ASP A 125 30.09 -1.55 23.82
N GLU A 126 29.10 -1.52 24.71
CA GLU A 126 27.70 -1.40 24.34
C GLU A 126 27.41 -0.08 23.61
N GLU A 127 28.03 1.02 24.06
CA GLU A 127 27.88 2.35 23.48
C GLU A 127 28.45 2.42 22.06
N ALA A 128 29.67 1.94 21.82
CA ALA A 128 30.24 1.89 20.48
C ALA A 128 29.44 0.98 19.54
N CYS A 129 28.88 -0.11 20.06
CA CYS A 129 27.99 -0.97 19.30
C CYS A 129 26.70 -0.22 18.90
N GLU A 130 26.05 0.48 19.84
CA GLU A 130 24.87 1.31 19.56
C GLU A 130 25.15 2.38 18.49
N VAL A 131 26.29 3.07 18.57
CA VAL A 131 26.66 4.10 17.58
C VAL A 131 26.73 3.49 16.17
N LEU A 132 27.42 2.37 16.01
CA LEU A 132 27.56 1.71 14.70
C LEU A 132 26.21 1.25 14.13
N TRP A 133 25.32 0.72 14.97
CA TRP A 133 23.99 0.31 14.54
C TRP A 133 23.11 1.51 14.20
N THR A 134 23.17 2.57 14.99
CA THR A 134 22.46 3.83 14.72
C THR A 134 22.86 4.41 13.37
N GLU A 135 24.17 4.52 13.09
CA GLU A 135 24.68 4.98 11.79
C GLU A 135 24.22 4.09 10.62
N GLN A 136 24.22 2.77 10.84
CA GLN A 136 23.74 1.80 9.84
C GLN A 136 22.22 1.91 9.60
N HIS A 137 21.43 2.16 10.65
CA HIS A 137 19.99 2.43 10.55
C HIS A 137 19.70 3.75 9.86
N GLU A 138 20.49 4.79 10.13
CA GLU A 138 20.35 6.09 9.47
C GLU A 138 20.63 5.99 7.96
N ALA A 139 21.74 5.36 7.57
CA ALA A 139 22.06 5.15 6.15
C ALA A 139 21.02 4.28 5.43
N GLY A 140 20.55 3.22 6.10
CA GLY A 140 19.51 2.34 5.57
C GLY A 140 18.16 3.04 5.41
N SER A 141 17.77 3.85 6.40
CA SER A 141 16.49 4.57 6.38
C SER A 141 16.42 5.57 5.23
N ILE A 142 17.51 6.31 4.96
CA ILE A 142 17.61 7.24 3.80
C ILE A 142 17.32 6.49 2.49
N SER A 143 18.01 5.38 2.30
CA SER A 143 17.90 4.59 1.07
C SER A 143 16.50 3.98 0.92
N PHE A 144 15.94 3.43 2.00
CA PHE A 144 14.62 2.84 2.00
C PHE A 144 13.51 3.87 1.74
N ALA A 145 13.61 5.05 2.35
CA ALA A 145 12.72 6.18 2.12
C ALA A 145 12.67 6.59 0.63
N SER A 146 13.83 6.60 -0.04
CA SER A 146 13.89 6.87 -1.49
C SER A 146 13.12 5.83 -2.29
N VAL A 147 13.21 4.54 -1.93
CA VAL A 147 12.48 3.45 -2.60
C VAL A 147 10.97 3.61 -2.41
N VAL A 148 10.54 3.92 -1.19
CA VAL A 148 9.13 4.16 -0.87
C VAL A 148 8.58 5.33 -1.69
N ASN A 149 9.36 6.42 -1.81
CA ASN A 149 8.95 7.59 -2.57
C ASN A 149 8.94 7.35 -4.09
N GLU A 150 9.90 6.58 -4.62
CA GLU A 150 10.02 6.31 -6.06
C GLU A 150 8.95 5.32 -6.55
N LEU A 151 8.72 4.23 -5.81
CA LEU A 151 7.83 3.16 -6.26
C LEU A 151 6.35 3.41 -5.92
N LYS A 152 6.08 4.18 -4.86
CA LYS A 152 4.74 4.53 -4.34
C LYS A 152 3.82 3.31 -4.15
N GLY A 153 2.53 3.53 -3.89
CA GLY A 153 1.53 2.46 -3.81
C GLY A 153 1.76 1.53 -2.62
N PHE A 154 2.00 0.24 -2.90
CA PHE A 154 2.30 -0.76 -1.85
C PHE A 154 3.44 -0.32 -0.92
N TYR A 155 4.49 0.29 -1.47
CA TYR A 155 5.65 0.73 -0.69
C TYR A 155 5.31 1.91 0.23
N THR A 156 4.43 2.82 -0.20
CA THR A 156 3.90 3.91 0.66
C THR A 156 3.12 3.34 1.83
N LYS A 157 2.25 2.35 1.56
CA LYS A 157 1.48 1.67 2.62
C LYS A 157 2.38 0.89 3.58
N THR A 158 3.44 0.25 3.07
CA THR A 158 4.46 -0.37 3.92
C THR A 158 5.18 0.67 4.78
N GLY A 159 5.51 1.82 4.21
CA GLY A 159 6.07 2.97 4.95
C GLY A 159 5.16 3.43 6.10
N GLN A 160 3.85 3.53 5.86
CA GLN A 160 2.85 3.88 6.89
C GLN A 160 2.83 2.87 8.04
N ILE A 161 2.86 1.57 7.73
CA ILE A 161 2.89 0.51 8.74
C ILE A 161 4.17 0.60 9.57
N ILE A 162 5.33 0.80 8.93
CA ILE A 162 6.61 0.92 9.64
C ILE A 162 6.62 2.16 10.54
N ALA A 163 6.16 3.31 10.03
CA ALA A 163 6.14 4.57 10.76
C ALA A 163 5.34 4.50 12.08
N THR A 164 4.30 3.66 12.14
CA THR A 164 3.44 3.50 13.33
C THR A 164 3.95 2.46 14.33
N ARG A 165 5.04 1.74 14.03
CA ARG A 165 5.51 0.58 14.82
C ARG A 165 6.92 0.77 15.36
N GLN A 166 7.10 1.81 16.18
CA GLN A 166 8.35 2.09 16.93
C GLN A 166 8.76 0.95 17.87
N ASP A 167 7.83 0.07 18.23
CA ASP A 167 8.09 -1.15 19.01
C ASP A 167 8.77 -2.26 18.19
N LEU A 168 8.75 -2.19 16.85
CA LEU A 168 9.27 -3.21 15.95
C LEU A 168 10.42 -2.74 15.05
N PHE A 169 10.51 -1.46 14.76
CA PHE A 169 11.46 -0.90 13.79
C PHE A 169 12.43 0.09 14.44
N PRO A 170 13.66 0.25 13.92
CA PRO A 170 14.60 1.23 14.43
C PRO A 170 14.02 2.63 14.27
N ARG A 171 14.31 3.49 15.24
CA ARG A 171 13.75 4.85 15.29
C ARG A 171 14.05 5.66 14.03
N GLU A 172 15.23 5.44 13.44
CA GLU A 172 15.69 6.09 12.21
C GLU A 172 14.75 5.79 11.03
N TYR A 173 14.19 4.58 10.96
CA TYR A 173 13.19 4.22 9.95
C TYR A 173 11.83 4.82 10.27
N THR A 174 11.37 4.70 11.53
CA THR A 174 10.02 5.17 11.89
C THR A 174 9.89 6.68 11.74
N ASP A 175 10.88 7.43 12.24
CA ASP A 175 10.86 8.89 12.23
C ASP A 175 10.97 9.42 10.79
N ARG A 176 11.81 8.79 9.96
CA ARG A 176 11.95 9.17 8.55
C ARG A 176 10.70 8.88 7.74
N LEU A 177 10.09 7.71 7.94
CA LEU A 177 8.90 7.31 7.18
C LEU A 177 7.64 8.06 7.64
N ALA A 178 7.57 8.49 8.90
CA ALA A 178 6.46 9.31 9.39
C ALA A 178 6.27 10.59 8.55
N GLY A 179 7.34 11.20 8.06
CA GLY A 179 7.27 12.39 7.20
C GLY A 179 7.01 12.12 5.71
N LEU A 180 7.03 10.86 5.26
CA LEU A 180 6.90 10.48 3.84
C LEU A 180 5.49 10.05 3.45
N THR A 181 4.64 9.77 4.43
CA THR A 181 3.37 9.07 4.21
C THR A 181 2.15 9.96 4.06
N ASP A 182 2.34 11.28 4.20
CA ASP A 182 1.26 12.28 4.18
C ASP A 182 1.04 12.93 2.80
N LEU A 183 1.89 12.63 1.81
CA LEU A 183 1.84 13.27 0.49
C LEU A 183 1.72 12.24 -0.63
N VAL A 184 0.47 11.86 -0.93
CA VAL A 184 0.12 11.17 -2.19
C VAL A 184 -0.49 12.18 -3.13
N ASP A 185 0.09 12.32 -4.32
CA ASP A 185 -0.41 13.27 -5.32
C ASP A 185 -1.86 12.94 -5.71
N PRO A 186 -2.78 13.92 -5.71
CA PRO A 186 -4.16 13.71 -6.09
C PRO A 186 -4.27 13.39 -7.58
N MET A 187 -5.23 12.53 -7.95
CA MET A 187 -5.58 12.35 -9.36
C MET A 187 -6.22 13.63 -9.91
N PRO A 188 -6.03 13.93 -11.21
CA PRO A 188 -6.73 15.01 -11.87
C PRO A 188 -8.25 14.85 -11.70
N TYR A 189 -8.96 15.96 -11.46
CA TYR A 189 -10.41 15.95 -11.25
C TYR A 189 -11.17 15.33 -12.44
N SER A 190 -10.70 15.53 -13.67
CA SER A 190 -11.29 14.89 -14.85
C SER A 190 -11.32 13.37 -14.76
N LEU A 191 -10.27 12.75 -14.21
CA LEU A 191 -10.22 11.30 -13.97
C LEU A 191 -11.15 10.89 -12.83
N VAL A 192 -11.24 11.69 -11.76
CA VAL A 192 -12.18 11.44 -10.66
C VAL A 192 -13.62 11.43 -11.16
N ARG A 193 -14.00 12.45 -11.93
CA ARG A 193 -15.33 12.57 -12.51
C ARG A 193 -15.63 11.38 -13.42
N ALA A 194 -14.70 11.02 -14.31
CA ALA A 194 -14.85 9.87 -15.20
C ALA A 194 -15.02 8.54 -14.43
N VAL A 195 -14.26 8.31 -13.36
CA VAL A 195 -14.43 7.11 -12.50
C VAL A 195 -15.81 7.10 -11.85
N VAL A 196 -16.27 8.23 -11.31
CA VAL A 196 -17.60 8.31 -10.68
C VAL A 196 -18.70 8.07 -11.70
N GLU A 197 -18.60 8.69 -12.88
CA GLU A 197 -19.56 8.50 -13.98
C GLU A 197 -19.61 7.04 -14.44
N GLN A 198 -18.46 6.38 -14.56
CA GLN A 198 -18.38 4.98 -14.99
C GLN A 198 -18.83 3.99 -13.91
N GLU A 199 -18.44 4.20 -12.65
CA GLU A 199 -18.57 3.18 -11.61
C GLU A 199 -19.75 3.38 -10.66
N LEU A 200 -20.17 4.62 -10.42
CA LEU A 200 -21.21 4.92 -9.43
C LEU A 200 -22.59 5.08 -10.06
N LEU A 201 -22.66 5.74 -11.22
CA LEU A 201 -23.93 6.15 -11.82
C LEU A 201 -24.66 4.98 -12.51
N HIS A 202 -25.97 5.15 -12.70
CA HIS A 202 -26.77 4.24 -13.51
C HIS A 202 -26.74 4.61 -15.00
N ASP A 203 -27.06 3.67 -15.89
CA ASP A 203 -27.15 3.95 -17.32
C ASP A 203 -28.13 5.10 -17.61
N GLY A 204 -27.64 6.14 -18.26
CA GLY A 204 -28.42 7.32 -18.62
C GLY A 204 -28.54 8.40 -17.55
N GLU A 205 -27.95 8.19 -16.37
CA GLU A 205 -27.83 9.19 -15.31
C GLU A 205 -26.61 10.08 -15.52
N ALA A 206 -26.78 11.40 -15.47
CA ALA A 206 -25.67 12.34 -15.54
C ALA A 206 -25.10 12.63 -14.15
N PHE A 207 -23.81 12.98 -14.09
CA PHE A 207 -23.14 13.34 -12.84
C PHE A 207 -23.87 14.44 -12.06
N ASP A 208 -24.40 15.43 -12.78
CA ASP A 208 -25.08 16.58 -12.19
C ASP A 208 -26.52 16.24 -11.71
N ASP A 209 -27.06 15.08 -12.10
CA ASP A 209 -28.33 14.56 -11.57
C ASP A 209 -28.15 14.05 -10.13
N VAL A 210 -26.97 13.50 -9.81
CA VAL A 210 -26.63 12.96 -8.48
C VAL A 210 -26.01 14.03 -7.58
N PHE A 211 -25.13 14.87 -8.12
CA PHE A 211 -24.37 15.85 -7.36
C PHE A 211 -24.75 17.28 -7.74
N ALA A 212 -25.36 18.02 -6.81
CA ALA A 212 -25.60 19.45 -6.96
C ALA A 212 -24.29 20.28 -6.89
N GLN A 213 -23.31 19.81 -6.13
CA GLN A 213 -21.96 20.37 -6.07
C GLN A 213 -20.95 19.24 -5.85
N PHE A 214 -19.76 19.37 -6.43
CA PHE A 214 -18.65 18.45 -6.21
C PHE A 214 -17.35 19.24 -6.24
N ASP A 215 -16.55 19.16 -5.17
CA ASP A 215 -15.31 19.92 -5.10
C ASP A 215 -14.20 19.26 -5.92
N ASP A 216 -13.62 20.01 -6.85
CA ASP A 216 -12.49 19.55 -7.66
C ASP A 216 -11.25 19.23 -6.81
N GLN A 217 -11.09 19.93 -5.68
CA GLN A 217 -9.99 19.71 -4.74
C GLN A 217 -10.37 18.62 -3.72
N PRO A 218 -9.56 17.56 -3.57
CA PRO A 218 -9.86 16.51 -2.61
C PRO A 218 -9.69 17.00 -1.17
N LEU A 219 -10.52 16.48 -0.26
CA LEU A 219 -10.33 16.59 1.18
C LEU A 219 -9.08 15.83 1.64
N GLY A 220 -8.72 14.77 0.93
CA GLY A 220 -7.51 13.99 1.18
C GLY A 220 -7.27 12.94 0.11
N ALA A 221 -6.01 12.57 -0.08
CA ALA A 221 -5.58 11.55 -1.01
C ALA A 221 -4.76 10.48 -0.29
N ALA A 222 -5.05 9.22 -0.59
CA ALA A 222 -4.37 8.05 -0.06
C ALA A 222 -3.85 7.16 -1.20
N SER A 223 -3.17 6.08 -0.81
CA SER A 223 -2.54 5.11 -1.72
C SER A 223 -3.54 4.44 -2.68
N VAL A 224 -4.74 4.12 -2.21
CA VAL A 224 -5.78 3.40 -2.97
C VAL A 224 -6.85 4.32 -3.54
N ALA A 225 -7.14 5.42 -2.87
CA ALA A 225 -8.31 6.26 -3.17
C ALA A 225 -8.07 7.72 -2.79
N GLN A 226 -8.93 8.60 -3.27
CA GLN A 226 -9.02 9.99 -2.79
C GLN A 226 -10.45 10.34 -2.41
N VAL A 227 -10.62 11.31 -1.53
CA VAL A 227 -11.90 11.70 -0.96
C VAL A 227 -12.21 13.12 -1.35
N HIS A 228 -13.41 13.36 -1.88
CA HIS A 228 -13.92 14.68 -2.26
C HIS A 228 -15.12 15.04 -1.41
N ARG A 229 -15.31 16.34 -1.18
CA ARG A 229 -16.57 16.87 -0.64
C ARG A 229 -17.56 17.04 -1.79
N ALA A 230 -18.81 16.65 -1.56
CA ALA A 230 -19.89 16.88 -2.50
C ALA A 230 -21.20 17.20 -1.78
N LEU A 231 -22.12 17.85 -2.50
CA LEU A 231 -23.51 18.05 -2.10
C LEU A 231 -24.38 17.20 -3.02
N LEU A 232 -25.14 16.27 -2.46
CA LEU A 232 -26.11 15.49 -3.23
C LEU A 232 -27.23 16.39 -3.76
N SER A 233 -27.78 16.03 -4.92
CA SER A 233 -28.95 16.71 -5.48
C SER A 233 -30.18 16.51 -4.57
N PRO A 234 -31.24 17.31 -4.73
CA PRO A 234 -32.48 17.14 -3.97
C PRO A 234 -33.11 15.75 -4.11
N GLU A 235 -32.99 15.13 -5.29
CA GLU A 235 -33.47 13.77 -5.56
C GLU A 235 -32.73 12.72 -4.72
N TYR A 236 -31.44 12.96 -4.47
CA TYR A 236 -30.57 12.16 -3.63
C TYR A 236 -30.52 12.64 -2.16
N GLY A 237 -31.48 13.48 -1.75
CA GLY A 237 -31.68 13.89 -0.36
C GLY A 237 -30.92 15.14 0.08
N GLY A 238 -30.23 15.86 -0.83
CA GLY A 238 -29.78 17.24 -0.60
C GLY A 238 -28.73 17.44 0.50
N ARG A 239 -28.01 16.38 0.88
CA ARG A 239 -27.06 16.39 2.02
C ARG A 239 -25.61 16.44 1.55
N GLU A 240 -24.76 17.02 2.38
CA GLU A 240 -23.31 16.99 2.20
C GLU A 240 -22.77 15.57 2.45
N VAL A 241 -21.84 15.15 1.61
CA VAL A 241 -21.23 13.81 1.61
C VAL A 241 -19.73 13.89 1.32
N ALA A 242 -19.01 12.87 1.79
CA ALA A 242 -17.65 12.59 1.38
C ALA A 242 -17.66 11.46 0.35
N VAL A 243 -17.21 11.74 -0.87
CA VAL A 243 -17.16 10.77 -1.98
C VAL A 243 -15.75 10.22 -2.07
N LYS A 244 -15.59 8.93 -1.74
CA LYS A 244 -14.31 8.21 -1.85
C LYS A 244 -14.23 7.53 -3.21
N VAL A 245 -13.23 7.90 -4.00
CA VAL A 245 -13.03 7.44 -5.37
C VAL A 245 -11.75 6.61 -5.45
N GLN A 246 -11.86 5.36 -5.88
CA GLN A 246 -10.73 4.45 -6.06
C GLN A 246 -9.85 4.92 -7.22
N ARG A 247 -8.54 4.77 -7.09
CA ARG A 247 -7.60 5.06 -8.19
C ARG A 247 -7.70 3.95 -9.25
N PRO A 248 -7.91 4.27 -10.54
CA PRO A 248 -7.93 3.26 -11.59
C PRO A 248 -6.62 2.46 -11.66
N ALA A 249 -6.72 1.17 -12.02
CA ALA A 249 -5.59 0.26 -12.25
C ALA A 249 -4.62 0.05 -11.06
N ILE A 250 -4.92 0.62 -9.88
CA ILE A 250 -4.02 0.57 -8.72
C ILE A 250 -4.01 -0.82 -8.06
N GLU A 251 -5.13 -1.55 -8.14
CA GLU A 251 -5.30 -2.85 -7.49
C GLU A 251 -4.31 -3.88 -8.04
N ALA A 252 -4.31 -4.10 -9.36
CA ALA A 252 -3.42 -5.05 -10.01
C ALA A 252 -1.94 -4.74 -9.70
N LYS A 253 -1.59 -3.45 -9.65
CA LYS A 253 -0.23 -2.98 -9.32
C LYS A 253 0.14 -3.30 -7.87
N LEU A 254 -0.72 -3.00 -6.91
CA LEU A 254 -0.45 -3.24 -5.47
C LEU A 254 -0.42 -4.74 -5.15
N LEU A 255 -1.38 -5.51 -5.66
CA LEU A 255 -1.41 -6.97 -5.47
C LEU A 255 -0.23 -7.65 -6.17
N GLY A 256 0.19 -7.15 -7.34
CA GLY A 256 1.39 -7.62 -8.02
C GLY A 256 2.66 -7.41 -7.18
N ASP A 257 2.80 -6.26 -6.53
CA ASP A 257 3.96 -5.96 -5.66
C ASP A 257 3.99 -6.91 -4.45
N VAL A 258 2.83 -7.15 -3.84
CA VAL A 258 2.69 -8.08 -2.69
C VAL A 258 2.97 -9.52 -3.10
N ALA A 259 2.44 -9.96 -4.24
CA ALA A 259 2.64 -11.30 -4.76
C ALA A 259 4.13 -11.58 -5.01
N ALA A 260 4.88 -10.59 -5.54
CA ALA A 260 6.33 -10.70 -5.71
C ALA A 260 7.05 -10.88 -4.37
N LEU A 261 6.71 -10.08 -3.35
CA LEU A 261 7.30 -10.18 -2.01
C LEU A 261 6.92 -11.47 -1.29
N LYS A 262 5.69 -11.95 -1.47
CA LYS A 262 5.21 -13.23 -0.94
C LYS A 262 5.94 -14.40 -1.58
N ALA A 263 6.09 -14.40 -2.90
CA ALA A 263 6.86 -15.43 -3.62
C ALA A 263 8.32 -15.46 -3.14
N LEU A 264 8.90 -14.29 -2.93
CA LEU A 264 10.22 -14.13 -2.36
C LEU A 264 10.31 -14.72 -0.94
N ALA A 265 9.43 -14.29 -0.04
CA ALA A 265 9.43 -14.75 1.33
C ALA A 265 9.22 -16.28 1.42
N LYS A 266 8.48 -16.86 0.48
CA LYS A 266 8.34 -18.31 0.34
C LYS A 266 9.67 -18.98 -0.03
N ALA A 267 10.43 -18.39 -0.95
CA ALA A 267 11.70 -18.95 -1.43
C ALA A 267 12.79 -18.95 -0.34
N VAL A 268 12.77 -17.96 0.56
CA VAL A 268 13.72 -17.86 1.68
C VAL A 268 13.18 -18.40 3.00
N ARG A 269 12.03 -19.07 2.97
CA ARG A 269 11.45 -19.68 4.16
C ARG A 269 12.34 -20.81 4.66
N GLY A 270 12.71 -20.78 5.94
CA GLY A 270 13.53 -21.81 6.58
C GLY A 270 15.04 -21.57 6.54
N PHE A 271 15.50 -20.41 6.04
CA PHE A 271 16.86 -19.96 6.31
C PHE A 271 16.95 -19.49 7.76
N ASP A 272 17.83 -20.09 8.57
CA ASP A 272 18.02 -19.75 9.99
C ASP A 272 18.36 -18.27 10.21
N ALA A 273 18.96 -17.66 9.20
CA ALA A 273 19.21 -16.24 9.12
C ALA A 273 17.95 -15.42 8.74
N ILE A 274 16.72 -15.92 8.93
CA ILE A 274 15.40 -15.25 8.76
C ILE A 274 14.44 -15.75 9.87
N PRO A 275 14.40 -15.11 11.06
CA PRO A 275 13.63 -15.59 12.21
C PRO A 275 12.14 -15.23 12.14
N VAL A 276 11.73 -14.42 11.15
CA VAL A 276 10.33 -13.99 10.98
C VAL A 276 9.74 -14.69 9.76
N ASP A 277 8.54 -15.25 9.91
CA ASP A 277 7.80 -15.86 8.80
C ASP A 277 7.16 -14.78 7.91
N TYR A 278 7.99 -14.13 7.08
CA TYR A 278 7.54 -13.07 6.17
C TYR A 278 6.53 -13.56 5.14
N TYR A 279 6.52 -14.86 4.83
CA TYR A 279 5.51 -15.41 3.93
C TYR A 279 4.11 -15.23 4.52
N THR A 280 3.96 -15.55 5.81
CA THR A 280 2.71 -15.35 6.54
C THR A 280 2.37 -13.87 6.64
N VAL A 281 3.36 -12.99 6.89
CA VAL A 281 3.16 -11.53 6.93
C VAL A 281 2.62 -11.01 5.59
N PHE A 282 3.27 -11.35 4.46
CA PHE A 282 2.82 -10.88 3.15
C PHE A 282 1.51 -11.53 2.70
N SER A 283 1.23 -12.77 3.13
CA SER A 283 -0.07 -13.41 2.87
C SER A 283 -1.21 -12.68 3.57
N GLU A 284 -1.01 -12.27 4.82
CA GLU A 284 -2.00 -11.48 5.55
C GLU A 284 -2.16 -10.08 4.94
N LEU A 285 -1.05 -9.44 4.54
CA LEU A 285 -1.10 -8.15 3.85
C LEU A 285 -1.86 -8.23 2.52
N GLU A 286 -1.69 -9.31 1.75
CA GLU A 286 -2.44 -9.54 0.50
C GLU A 286 -3.94 -9.59 0.75
N VAL A 287 -4.39 -10.29 1.79
CA VAL A 287 -5.81 -10.36 2.17
C VAL A 287 -6.31 -8.98 2.61
N GLN A 288 -5.58 -8.29 3.48
CA GLN A 288 -5.96 -6.96 3.96
C GLN A 288 -6.02 -5.91 2.85
N LEU A 289 -5.09 -5.97 1.89
CA LEU A 289 -5.11 -5.09 0.71
C LEU A 289 -6.28 -5.43 -0.21
N SER A 290 -6.58 -6.71 -0.40
CA SER A 290 -7.72 -7.15 -1.22
C SER A 290 -9.05 -6.65 -0.64
N ASP A 291 -9.17 -6.62 0.69
CA ASP A 291 -10.35 -6.07 1.36
C ASP A 291 -10.44 -4.54 1.28
N GLU A 292 -9.31 -3.82 1.12
CA GLU A 292 -9.28 -2.35 0.99
C GLU A 292 -9.79 -1.86 -0.38
N PHE A 293 -9.74 -2.71 -1.40
CA PHE A 293 -10.31 -2.43 -2.72
C PHE A 293 -11.81 -2.71 -2.82
N ASP A 294 -12.39 -3.33 -1.80
CA ASP A 294 -13.80 -3.66 -1.74
C ASP A 294 -14.54 -2.65 -0.84
N PHE A 295 -14.99 -1.55 -1.44
CA PHE A 295 -15.74 -0.51 -0.71
C PHE A 295 -17.11 -0.99 -0.22
N ILE A 296 -17.65 -2.10 -0.74
CA ILE A 296 -18.87 -2.72 -0.23
C ILE A 296 -18.57 -3.33 1.14
N LYS A 297 -17.44 -4.04 1.29
CA LYS A 297 -16.98 -4.53 2.61
C LYS A 297 -16.69 -3.39 3.57
N GLU A 298 -16.06 -2.30 3.11
CA GLU A 298 -15.82 -1.12 3.93
C GLU A 298 -17.14 -0.50 4.41
N ALA A 299 -18.11 -0.30 3.52
CA ALA A 299 -19.44 0.21 3.85
C ALA A 299 -20.17 -0.68 4.87
N ALA A 300 -20.13 -2.01 4.68
CA ALA A 300 -20.70 -2.96 5.63
C ALA A 300 -19.97 -2.95 6.99
N ALA A 301 -18.66 -2.69 7.02
CA ALA A 301 -17.92 -2.50 8.26
C ALA A 301 -18.33 -1.20 8.97
N MET A 302 -18.54 -0.10 8.23
CA MET A 302 -19.00 1.17 8.78
C MET A 302 -20.37 1.05 9.47
N GLU A 303 -21.33 0.37 8.83
CA GLU A 303 -22.64 0.10 9.45
C GLU A 303 -22.52 -0.75 10.71
N ARG A 304 -21.71 -1.81 10.70
CA ARG A 304 -21.45 -2.65 11.89
C ARG A 304 -20.83 -1.86 13.03
N ILE A 305 -19.85 -1.01 12.74
CA ILE A 305 -19.21 -0.15 13.75
C ILE A 305 -20.22 0.85 14.32
N GLY A 306 -21.03 1.49 13.45
CA GLY A 306 -22.08 2.42 13.89
C GLY A 306 -23.12 1.75 14.79
N ALA A 307 -23.56 0.54 14.44
CA ALA A 307 -24.48 -0.26 15.25
C ALA A 307 -23.86 -0.64 16.59
N ALA A 308 -22.61 -1.10 16.62
CA ALA A 308 -21.90 -1.47 17.84
C ALA A 308 -21.70 -0.27 18.78
N LEU A 309 -21.41 0.92 18.23
CA LEU A 309 -21.27 2.14 19.01
C LEU A 309 -22.60 2.67 19.54
N SER A 310 -23.69 2.38 18.85
CA SER A 310 -25.05 2.76 19.24
C SER A 310 -25.73 1.72 20.14
N THR A 311 -24.99 0.70 20.59
CA THR A 311 -25.50 -0.37 21.46
C THR A 311 -24.68 -0.42 22.74
N ASP A 312 -25.35 -0.63 23.88
CA ASP A 312 -24.71 -0.88 25.16
C ASP A 312 -24.11 -2.31 25.19
N PRO A 313 -22.79 -2.49 25.42
CA PRO A 313 -22.17 -3.81 25.36
C PRO A 313 -22.61 -4.78 26.47
N ALA A 314 -23.11 -4.27 27.61
CA ALA A 314 -23.50 -5.08 28.75
C ALA A 314 -24.97 -5.51 28.68
N THR A 315 -25.84 -4.64 28.14
CA THR A 315 -27.29 -4.83 28.14
C THR A 315 -27.88 -5.08 26.75
N GLY A 316 -27.14 -4.78 25.67
CA GLY A 316 -27.63 -4.85 24.29
C GLY A 316 -28.67 -3.77 23.94
N SER A 317 -28.90 -2.81 24.85
CA SER A 317 -29.89 -1.76 24.65
C SER A 317 -29.36 -0.62 23.75
N PRO A 318 -30.22 0.06 22.98
CA PRO A 318 -29.80 1.23 22.20
C PRO A 318 -29.27 2.33 23.12
N ARG A 319 -28.17 2.97 22.70
CA ARG A 319 -27.61 4.14 23.37
C ARG A 319 -27.13 5.16 22.33
N PRO A 320 -27.07 6.46 22.68
CA PRO A 320 -26.38 7.43 21.85
C PRO A 320 -24.93 7.01 21.61
N PRO A 321 -24.46 6.99 20.34
CA PRO A 321 -23.07 6.66 20.06
C PRO A 321 -22.16 7.73 20.66
N PRO A 322 -21.00 7.35 21.21
CA PRO A 322 -20.10 8.30 21.88
C PRO A 322 -19.35 9.19 20.87
N VAL A 323 -19.35 8.80 19.59
CA VAL A 323 -18.71 9.51 18.49
C VAL A 323 -19.59 9.39 17.25
N VAL A 324 -19.58 10.41 16.40
CA VAL A 324 -20.24 10.35 15.09
C VAL A 324 -19.33 9.56 14.16
N THR A 325 -19.87 8.48 13.58
CA THR A 325 -19.17 7.69 12.56
C THR A 325 -19.75 7.98 11.18
N PRO A 326 -18.92 8.00 10.13
CA PRO A 326 -19.42 8.08 8.77
C PRO A 326 -20.33 6.89 8.48
N ARG A 327 -21.39 7.12 7.70
CA ARG A 327 -22.32 6.09 7.25
C ARG A 327 -22.43 6.09 5.72
N PRO A 328 -22.44 4.91 5.08
CA PRO A 328 -22.64 4.83 3.64
C PRO A 328 -23.97 5.44 3.22
N VAL A 329 -24.02 6.01 2.02
CA VAL A 329 -25.27 6.47 1.42
C VAL A 329 -25.85 5.33 0.59
N GLY A 330 -27.08 4.93 0.88
CA GLY A 330 -27.74 3.81 0.19
C GLY A 330 -27.83 4.07 -1.32
N GLY A 331 -27.55 3.03 -2.12
CA GLY A 331 -27.51 3.14 -3.59
C GLY A 331 -26.25 3.77 -4.17
N LEU A 332 -25.43 4.44 -3.35
CA LEU A 332 -24.21 5.14 -3.76
C LEU A 332 -22.95 4.46 -3.20
N VAL A 333 -22.91 3.14 -3.26
CA VAL A 333 -21.73 2.31 -2.98
C VAL A 333 -21.65 1.24 -4.04
N ARG A 334 -20.59 1.26 -4.85
CA ARG A 334 -20.33 0.25 -5.88
C ARG A 334 -18.88 -0.22 -5.82
N CYS A 335 -18.64 -1.39 -6.41
CA CYS A 335 -17.32 -1.96 -6.59
C CYS A 335 -17.07 -2.16 -8.09
N SER A 336 -15.88 -1.79 -8.56
CA SER A 336 -15.44 -1.96 -9.95
C SER A 336 -15.58 -3.40 -10.47
N ARG A 337 -15.53 -4.39 -9.59
CA ARG A 337 -15.70 -5.81 -9.93
C ARG A 337 -17.10 -6.19 -10.41
N GLU A 338 -18.15 -5.47 -10.00
CA GLU A 338 -19.53 -5.78 -10.41
C GLU A 338 -19.83 -5.33 -11.86
N ILE A 339 -19.05 -4.39 -12.39
CA ILE A 339 -19.28 -3.83 -13.74
C ILE A 339 -18.62 -4.71 -14.82
N ALA A 340 -17.55 -5.42 -14.49
CA ALA A 340 -16.85 -6.31 -15.42
C ALA A 340 -17.61 -7.61 -15.73
N GLU A 341 -18.68 -7.92 -14.98
CA GLU A 341 -19.49 -9.15 -15.13
C GLU A 341 -20.86 -8.94 -15.78
N ILE A 342 -21.21 -7.70 -16.20
CA ILE A 342 -22.48 -7.38 -16.90
C ILE A 342 -22.21 -7.17 -18.40
#